data_AF-A0A8X7T6T7-F1
#
_entry.id   AF-A0A8X7T6T7-F1
#
_cell.length_a   1.000
_cell.length_b   1.000
_cell.length_c   1.000
_cell.angle_alpha   90.00
_cell.angle_beta   90.00
_cell.angle_gamma   90.00
#
_symmetry.space_group_name_H-M   'P 1'
#
loop_
_entity.id
_entity.type
_entity.pdbx_description
1 polymer ?
#
loop_
_entity_poly.entity_id
_entity_poly.type
_entity_poly.pdbx_seq_one_letter_code
_entity_poly.pdbx_strand_id
1 'polypeptide(L)'
;MATATAAEAPPAQDSLAYIAPDIPDSLKASFGAWIKGNAQAESAKAELHLYRHSGYFKGATINNVPNLPLAQAWAALKAGSNLGAPPKPRPEERATIGTALDSTDGKVGMIRLVNLHREGQTSSQQGVGSWLSSWIPSSTSSKAVSNDAGSSTDTQEPASLVGRSATTSCGEPRSINMLEIGTPETKPGETKIVLLHGYGAGTAFFFQNLRSLASIPNSRLFALDWLGMGRSSRPPFHIPNSVTKQGVEARVKAAESFFVDSLEEWRQKMELERMTLVGHSLGGYLTIAYALRYPHRVDKIVLISPAGIAENPQETQKELAFRSKNNAVGADATQELLDDQSKIAPRSKAEEERTKAEMRSVASSSSSDIRGAEPQGPIKSTAEEVEEERQNPPRLSNRTRAVLGWLWDQNMSPFAIIRASTFLGPLMTGRYTSRRFSLLPDEDLRALHAYCHGIFTAKGSSEYCLAHILAPGAFARLPMLHRLTPLRVPVSFIYGQYDWMDVTAGRAAVKALAEAGNKNASCTVVPLAGHHTYLDNPDACNAVVEEFLKKPFLAQL
;
A
#
# COMPACT_ATOMS: atom_id res chain seq x y z
N MET A 1 41.29 -58.02 -2.37
CA MET A 1 40.28 -57.13 -1.76
C MET A 1 40.73 -55.69 -1.99
N ALA A 2 40.14 -55.03 -2.98
CA ALA A 2 40.38 -53.61 -3.26
C ALA A 2 39.09 -52.88 -2.89
N THR A 3 39.14 -52.05 -1.86
CA THR A 3 38.01 -51.23 -1.39
C THR A 3 37.91 -50.01 -2.29
N ALA A 4 36.85 -49.98 -3.10
CA ALA A 4 36.44 -48.83 -3.88
C ALA A 4 36.04 -47.69 -2.94
N THR A 5 36.75 -46.56 -3.04
CA THR A 5 36.36 -45.27 -2.47
C THR A 5 35.06 -44.81 -3.14
N ALA A 6 34.00 -44.71 -2.35
CA ALA A 6 32.74 -44.10 -2.80
C ALA A 6 33.00 -42.63 -3.14
N ALA A 7 32.79 -42.28 -4.42
CA ALA A 7 32.81 -40.92 -4.89
C ALA A 7 31.76 -40.10 -4.12
N GLU A 8 32.19 -39.00 -3.49
CA GLU A 8 31.32 -37.96 -2.98
C GLU A 8 30.39 -37.49 -4.09
N ALA A 9 29.09 -37.59 -3.84
CA ALA A 9 28.09 -36.94 -4.68
C ALA A 9 28.31 -35.41 -4.59
N PRO A 10 28.34 -34.68 -5.72
CA PRO A 10 28.49 -33.23 -5.69
C PRO A 10 27.29 -32.59 -4.96
N PRO A 11 27.46 -31.45 -4.27
CA PRO A 11 26.37 -30.74 -3.63
C PRO A 11 25.35 -30.32 -4.70
N ALA A 12 24.14 -30.87 -4.61
CA ALA A 12 23.05 -30.49 -5.47
C ALA A 12 22.46 -29.13 -5.04
N GLN A 13 22.24 -28.27 -6.04
CA GLN A 13 21.53 -26.98 -6.02
C GLN A 13 22.36 -25.71 -5.79
N ASP A 14 23.38 -25.50 -6.61
CA ASP A 14 23.54 -24.17 -7.21
C ASP A 14 22.42 -23.93 -8.25
N SER A 15 21.71 -22.81 -8.10
CA SER A 15 21.14 -21.98 -9.17
C SER A 15 20.31 -22.63 -10.31
N LEU A 16 19.11 -23.16 -10.04
CA LEU A 16 18.05 -23.01 -11.05
C LEU A 16 17.43 -21.63 -10.86
N ALA A 17 17.72 -20.72 -11.81
CA ALA A 17 17.04 -19.44 -11.91
C ALA A 17 15.52 -19.67 -11.83
N TYR A 18 14.81 -18.87 -11.04
CA TYR A 18 13.36 -18.98 -10.97
C TYR A 18 12.78 -18.68 -12.35
N ILE A 19 12.06 -19.63 -12.93
CA ILE A 19 11.36 -19.46 -14.20
C ILE A 19 9.91 -19.17 -13.85
N ALA A 20 9.49 -17.93 -14.06
CA ALA A 20 8.11 -17.54 -13.83
C ALA A 20 7.16 -18.29 -14.79
N PRO A 21 5.98 -18.73 -14.32
CA PRO A 21 5.02 -19.42 -15.17
C PRO A 21 4.47 -18.49 -16.26
N ASP A 22 4.05 -19.09 -17.38
CA ASP A 22 3.40 -18.35 -18.46
C ASP A 22 2.09 -17.70 -17.99
N ILE A 23 1.80 -16.52 -18.55
CA ILE A 23 0.57 -15.79 -18.24
C ILE A 23 -0.59 -16.46 -18.97
N PRO A 24 -1.66 -16.89 -18.26
CA PRO A 24 -2.81 -17.48 -18.92
C PRO A 24 -3.51 -16.50 -19.86
N ASP A 25 -3.54 -16.83 -21.15
CA ASP A 25 -4.17 -16.05 -22.23
C ASP A 25 -5.49 -16.65 -22.76
N SER A 26 -5.77 -17.91 -22.39
CA SER A 26 -6.89 -18.71 -22.84
C SER A 26 -7.57 -19.44 -21.68
N LEU A 27 -8.83 -19.86 -21.88
CA LEU A 27 -9.58 -20.63 -20.88
C LEU A 27 -8.88 -21.94 -20.52
N LYS A 28 -8.28 -22.62 -21.51
CA LYS A 28 -7.53 -23.87 -21.32
C LYS A 28 -6.28 -23.64 -20.46
N ALA A 29 -5.50 -22.59 -20.75
CA ALA A 29 -4.33 -22.24 -19.96
C ALA A 29 -4.71 -21.86 -18.52
N SER A 30 -5.80 -21.10 -18.36
CA SER A 30 -6.31 -20.66 -17.06
C SER A 30 -6.80 -21.83 -16.20
N PHE A 31 -7.50 -22.79 -16.80
CA PHE A 31 -7.88 -24.03 -16.13
C PHE A 31 -6.67 -24.86 -15.72
N GLY A 32 -5.67 -24.96 -16.60
CA GLY A 32 -4.40 -25.63 -16.30
C GLY A 32 -3.64 -24.99 -15.15
N ALA A 33 -3.56 -23.66 -15.12
CA ALA A 33 -2.93 -22.90 -14.04
C ALA A 33 -3.67 -23.07 -12.71
N TRP A 34 -5.01 -23.06 -12.75
CA TRP A 34 -5.85 -23.27 -11.58
C TRP A 34 -5.69 -24.66 -10.96
N ILE A 35 -5.61 -25.72 -11.77
CA ILE A 35 -5.39 -27.09 -11.28
C ILE A 35 -4.00 -27.28 -10.70
N LYS A 36 -2.97 -26.77 -11.38
CA LYS A 36 -1.57 -27.05 -11.05
C LYS A 36 -1.01 -26.16 -9.94
N GLY A 37 -1.62 -25.00 -9.71
CA GLY A 37 -0.99 -23.91 -8.97
C GLY A 37 -1.24 -23.92 -7.46
N ASN A 38 -0.15 -23.82 -6.69
CA ASN A 38 -0.19 -23.20 -5.37
C ASN A 38 0.22 -21.72 -5.54
N ALA A 39 -0.76 -20.86 -5.84
CA ALA A 39 -0.51 -19.46 -6.19
C ALA A 39 0.23 -18.68 -5.07
N GLN A 40 0.03 -19.05 -3.81
CA GLN A 40 0.69 -18.44 -2.66
C GLN A 40 2.16 -18.87 -2.51
N ALA A 41 2.48 -20.13 -2.83
CA ALA A 41 3.87 -20.58 -2.87
C ALA A 41 4.62 -19.96 -4.06
N GLU A 42 3.95 -19.86 -5.21
CA GLU A 42 4.52 -19.22 -6.40
C GLU A 42 4.77 -17.72 -6.19
N SER A 43 3.88 -17.00 -5.49
CA SER A 43 4.12 -15.59 -5.18
C SER A 43 5.34 -15.37 -4.28
N ALA A 44 5.76 -16.36 -3.47
CA ALA A 44 6.98 -16.26 -2.65
C ALA A 44 8.25 -16.29 -3.50
N LYS A 45 8.25 -17.16 -4.51
CA LYS A 45 9.35 -17.30 -5.46
C LYS A 45 9.44 -16.08 -6.37
N ALA A 46 8.30 -15.62 -6.87
CA ALA A 46 8.21 -14.39 -7.64
C ALA A 46 8.66 -13.16 -6.85
N GLU A 47 8.24 -13.03 -5.58
CA GLU A 47 8.68 -11.96 -4.68
C GLU A 47 10.21 -11.93 -4.54
N LEU A 48 10.83 -13.07 -4.20
CA LEU A 48 12.29 -13.16 -4.08
C LEU A 48 12.99 -12.86 -5.41
N HIS A 49 12.44 -13.34 -6.54
CA HIS A 49 12.98 -13.07 -7.86
C HIS A 49 13.01 -11.56 -8.17
N LEU A 50 11.89 -10.87 -7.98
CA LEU A 50 11.79 -9.43 -8.18
C LEU A 50 12.76 -8.67 -7.25
N TYR A 51 12.89 -9.07 -5.99
CA TYR A 51 13.83 -8.43 -5.06
C TYR A 51 15.31 -8.62 -5.43
N ARG A 52 15.68 -9.61 -6.25
CA ARG A 52 17.07 -9.75 -6.73
C ARG A 52 17.51 -8.58 -7.60
N HIS A 53 16.59 -7.85 -8.24
CA HIS A 53 16.92 -6.61 -8.98
C HIS A 53 17.52 -5.53 -8.07
N SER A 54 17.24 -5.58 -6.76
CA SER A 54 17.85 -4.67 -5.79
C SER A 54 19.38 -4.84 -5.67
N GLY A 55 19.90 -6.03 -6.01
CA GLY A 55 21.29 -6.39 -5.80
C GLY A 55 21.62 -6.89 -4.38
N TYR A 56 20.67 -6.96 -3.45
CA TYR A 56 20.91 -7.33 -2.04
C TYR A 56 20.50 -8.77 -1.67
N PHE A 57 20.10 -9.57 -2.65
CA PHE A 57 19.61 -10.94 -2.48
C PHE A 57 20.45 -12.01 -3.18
N LYS A 58 21.74 -11.74 -3.42
CA LYS A 58 22.64 -12.72 -4.04
C LYS A 58 22.78 -13.95 -3.14
N GLY A 59 22.62 -15.13 -3.75
CA GLY A 59 22.68 -16.43 -3.05
C GLY A 59 21.48 -16.74 -2.15
N ALA A 60 20.47 -15.86 -2.08
CA ALA A 60 19.30 -16.11 -1.27
C ALA A 60 18.46 -17.26 -1.84
N THR A 61 18.09 -18.20 -0.98
CA THR A 61 17.07 -19.22 -1.22
C THR A 61 15.93 -19.04 -0.22
N ILE A 62 14.70 -19.38 -0.63
CA ILE A 62 13.52 -19.17 0.21
C ILE A 62 13.70 -19.89 1.54
N ASN A 63 13.44 -19.17 2.64
CA ASN A 63 13.44 -19.71 3.99
C ASN A 63 14.80 -20.35 4.36
N ASN A 64 15.92 -19.72 3.99
CA ASN A 64 17.27 -20.26 4.22
C ASN A 64 17.82 -20.07 5.64
N VAL A 65 17.21 -19.20 6.46
CA VAL A 65 17.62 -18.97 7.86
C VAL A 65 16.43 -19.01 8.83
N PRO A 66 16.64 -19.22 10.14
CA PRO A 66 15.62 -18.98 11.15
C PRO A 66 15.11 -17.53 11.12
N ASN A 67 13.83 -17.33 11.44
CA ASN A 67 13.24 -16.00 11.50
C ASN A 67 13.69 -15.25 12.77
N LEU A 68 14.77 -14.47 12.64
CA LEU A 68 15.42 -13.71 13.71
C LEU A 68 15.61 -12.24 13.27
N PRO A 69 15.98 -11.31 14.18
CA PRO A 69 16.49 -9.98 13.80
C PRO A 69 17.65 -10.06 12.82
N LEU A 70 17.81 -9.03 11.97
CA LEU A 70 18.74 -9.04 10.83
C LEU A 70 20.17 -9.43 11.23
N ALA A 71 20.72 -8.83 12.29
CA ALA A 71 22.05 -9.14 12.81
C ALA A 71 22.23 -10.64 13.12
N GLN A 72 21.26 -11.23 13.82
CA GLN A 72 21.29 -12.63 14.23
C GLN A 72 21.09 -13.58 13.03
N ALA A 73 20.16 -13.25 12.13
CA ALA A 73 19.95 -14.00 10.90
C ALA A 73 21.19 -13.97 9.99
N TRP A 74 21.88 -12.82 9.92
CA TRP A 74 23.15 -12.68 9.21
C TRP A 74 24.27 -13.51 9.84
N ALA A 75 24.38 -13.52 11.17
CA ALA A 75 25.31 -14.38 11.88
C ALA A 75 25.04 -15.87 11.61
N ALA A 76 23.77 -16.28 11.61
CA ALA A 76 23.37 -17.65 11.29
C ALA A 76 23.76 -18.04 9.85
N LEU A 77 23.49 -17.18 8.87
CA LEU A 77 23.89 -17.39 7.48
C LEU A 77 25.41 -17.61 7.36
N LYS A 78 26.22 -16.74 7.98
CA LYS A 78 27.69 -16.84 7.96
C LYS A 78 28.22 -18.07 8.69
N ALA A 79 27.55 -18.53 9.73
CA ALA A 79 27.92 -19.75 10.44
C ALA A 79 27.66 -21.02 9.62
N GLY A 80 27.16 -20.90 8.39
CA GLY A 80 26.82 -22.04 7.53
C GLY A 80 25.73 -22.88 8.15
N SER A 81 24.82 -22.26 8.92
CA SER A 81 23.97 -22.96 9.86
C SER A 81 23.06 -23.98 9.17
N ASN A 82 23.54 -25.22 9.10
CA ASN A 82 22.81 -26.46 9.28
C ASN A 82 22.30 -26.53 10.74
N LEU A 83 21.61 -25.48 11.20
CA LEU A 83 20.76 -25.57 12.38
C LEU A 83 19.65 -26.52 11.95
N GLY A 84 19.79 -27.81 12.31
CA GLY A 84 18.93 -28.90 11.88
C GLY A 84 17.49 -28.41 11.80
N ALA A 85 16.99 -28.28 10.57
CA ALA A 85 15.65 -27.75 10.38
C ALA A 85 14.69 -28.67 11.15
N PRO A 86 13.79 -28.13 11.99
CA PRO A 86 12.75 -28.97 12.57
C PRO A 86 12.00 -29.65 11.43
N PRO A 87 11.47 -30.88 11.61
CA PRO A 87 10.74 -31.54 10.54
C PRO A 87 9.51 -30.69 10.16
N LYS A 88 9.60 -30.02 9.00
CA LYS A 88 8.66 -29.01 8.45
C LYS A 88 8.53 -27.74 9.31
N PRO A 89 9.49 -26.79 9.27
CA PRO A 89 9.31 -25.50 9.92
C PRO A 89 8.11 -24.78 9.28
N ARG A 90 7.32 -24.10 10.11
CA ARG A 90 6.22 -23.27 9.60
C ARG A 90 6.80 -22.05 8.88
N PRO A 91 6.14 -21.48 7.86
CA PRO A 91 6.66 -20.33 7.12
C PRO A 91 7.05 -19.14 8.01
N GLU A 92 6.34 -18.91 9.12
CA GLU A 92 6.62 -17.85 10.09
C GLU A 92 7.89 -18.08 10.95
N GLU A 93 8.46 -19.28 10.93
CA GLU A 93 9.65 -19.65 11.70
C GLU A 93 10.95 -19.49 10.89
N ARG A 94 10.82 -19.19 9.60
CA ARG A 94 11.95 -19.04 8.67
C ARG A 94 11.91 -17.67 8.00
N ALA A 95 13.09 -17.23 7.59
CA ALA A 95 13.28 -16.02 6.83
C ALA A 95 14.19 -16.29 5.64
N THR A 96 14.14 -15.38 4.66
CA THR A 96 15.00 -15.43 3.48
C THR A 96 16.01 -14.31 3.58
N ILE A 97 17.29 -14.62 3.59
CA ILE A 97 18.37 -13.62 3.63
C ILE A 97 19.33 -13.84 2.46
N GLY A 98 19.84 -12.74 1.91
CA GLY A 98 20.85 -12.77 0.86
C GLY A 98 22.02 -11.83 1.15
N THR A 99 23.00 -11.89 0.26
CA THR A 99 24.18 -11.03 0.29
C THR A 99 24.07 -9.94 -0.76
N ALA A 100 24.80 -8.84 -0.59
CA ALA A 100 24.96 -7.84 -1.64
C ALA A 100 25.80 -8.37 -2.79
N LEU A 101 25.44 -8.00 -4.02
CA LEU A 101 26.24 -8.23 -5.22
C LEU A 101 27.57 -7.47 -5.13
N ASP A 102 27.50 -6.23 -4.65
CA ASP A 102 28.62 -5.32 -4.44
C ASP A 102 28.73 -5.03 -2.93
N SER A 103 29.80 -5.47 -2.27
CA SER A 103 29.94 -5.37 -0.80
C SER A 103 30.30 -3.97 -0.28
N THR A 104 30.17 -2.93 -1.10
CA THR A 104 30.75 -1.61 -0.82
C THR A 104 30.03 -0.83 0.27
N ASP A 105 28.72 -1.05 0.45
CA ASP A 105 27.92 -0.38 1.49
C ASP A 105 27.68 -1.24 2.76
N GLY A 106 28.04 -2.53 2.69
CA GLY A 106 27.87 -3.51 3.76
C GLY A 106 26.41 -3.89 4.07
N LYS A 107 25.45 -3.52 3.21
CA LYS A 107 24.03 -3.84 3.40
C LYS A 107 23.70 -5.24 2.90
N VAL A 108 22.65 -5.82 3.45
CA VAL A 108 22.12 -7.14 3.09
C VAL A 108 20.61 -7.09 3.03
N GLY A 109 20.00 -7.97 2.22
CA GLY A 109 18.55 -8.06 2.07
C GLY A 109 17.97 -9.22 2.87
N MET A 110 16.85 -8.98 3.55
CA MET A 110 16.10 -9.99 4.29
C MET A 110 14.59 -9.85 4.04
N ILE A 111 13.91 -10.98 3.89
CA ILE A 111 12.44 -11.09 3.83
C ILE A 111 11.99 -11.94 5.02
N ARG A 112 11.01 -11.47 5.78
CA ARG A 112 10.48 -12.20 6.94
C ARG A 112 9.05 -11.83 7.28
N LEU A 113 8.40 -12.69 8.07
CA LEU A 113 7.13 -12.40 8.73
C LEU A 113 7.38 -11.91 10.16
N VAL A 114 6.89 -10.72 10.50
CA VAL A 114 6.95 -10.20 11.88
C VAL A 114 5.62 -10.45 12.58
N ASN A 115 5.66 -11.19 13.69
CA ASN A 115 4.48 -11.48 14.50
C ASN A 115 4.11 -10.27 15.36
N LEU A 116 2.83 -9.89 15.34
CA LEU A 116 2.30 -8.73 16.06
C LEU A 116 1.71 -9.06 17.46
N HIS A 117 1.82 -10.31 17.93
CA HIS A 117 1.31 -10.66 19.27
C HIS A 117 2.15 -10.02 20.37
N ARG A 118 1.47 -9.55 21.42
CA ARG A 118 2.11 -9.17 22.68
C ARG A 118 2.56 -10.44 23.39
N GLU A 119 3.86 -10.55 23.65
CA GLU A 119 4.39 -11.51 24.63
C GLU A 119 3.70 -11.22 25.96
N GLY A 120 2.86 -12.15 26.42
CA GLY A 120 1.98 -11.96 27.58
C GLY A 120 0.63 -12.70 27.46
N GLN A 121 0.21 -13.07 26.25
CA GLN A 121 -0.88 -14.06 26.06
C GLN A 121 -0.28 -15.42 25.71
N THR A 122 0.30 -16.10 26.69
CA THR A 122 0.53 -17.54 26.58
C THR A 122 -0.83 -18.22 26.51
N SER A 123 -1.20 -18.71 25.33
CA SER A 123 -2.28 -19.68 25.20
C SER A 123 -1.86 -20.92 25.98
N SER A 124 -2.44 -21.12 27.16
CA SER A 124 -2.43 -22.42 27.82
C SER A 124 -3.21 -23.38 26.93
N GLN A 125 -2.52 -24.04 26.00
CA GLN A 125 -2.99 -25.31 25.46
C GLN A 125 -2.92 -26.33 26.60
N GLN A 126 -4.00 -26.44 27.38
CA GLN A 126 -4.29 -27.69 28.07
C GLN A 126 -5.17 -28.53 27.16
N GLY A 127 -4.76 -29.80 27.07
CA GLY A 127 -5.16 -30.76 26.08
C GLY A 127 -6.64 -31.12 26.10
N VAL A 128 -7.03 -31.64 24.96
CA VAL A 128 -8.31 -32.29 24.67
C VAL A 128 -8.57 -33.42 25.68
N GLY A 129 -9.70 -33.36 26.35
CA GLY A 129 -10.25 -34.50 27.08
C GLY A 129 -11.09 -34.10 28.27
N SER A 130 -12.42 -33.98 28.10
CA SER A 130 -13.35 -34.83 28.84
C SER A 130 -14.81 -34.37 28.68
N TRP A 131 -15.57 -35.18 27.93
CA TRP A 131 -16.94 -35.66 28.17
C TRP A 131 -18.06 -34.72 28.67
N LEU A 132 -19.15 -34.77 27.91
CA LEU A 132 -20.54 -34.40 28.19
C LEU A 132 -21.02 -34.42 29.66
N SER A 133 -22.05 -33.58 29.90
CA SER A 133 -22.96 -33.47 31.07
C SER A 133 -22.45 -32.59 32.22
N SER A 134 -23.20 -31.67 32.83
CA SER A 134 -24.64 -31.35 32.82
C SER A 134 -24.85 -29.99 33.51
N TRP A 135 -25.88 -29.26 33.08
CA TRP A 135 -26.52 -28.14 33.77
C TRP A 135 -26.78 -28.40 35.26
N ILE A 136 -26.43 -27.44 36.14
CA ILE A 136 -27.25 -26.97 37.29
C ILE A 136 -26.88 -25.49 37.60
N PRO A 137 -27.85 -24.57 37.83
CA PRO A 137 -27.57 -23.17 38.16
C PRO A 137 -27.71 -22.82 39.67
N SER A 138 -26.98 -21.76 40.03
CA SER A 138 -27.19 -20.80 41.16
C SER A 138 -26.86 -21.23 42.60
N SER A 139 -26.04 -20.43 43.29
CA SER A 139 -26.51 -19.51 44.36
C SER A 139 -25.37 -18.74 45.06
N THR A 140 -25.55 -17.41 45.09
CA THR A 140 -25.31 -16.40 46.15
C THR A 140 -24.06 -16.32 47.05
N SER A 141 -23.65 -15.05 47.25
CA SER A 141 -23.08 -14.43 48.48
C SER A 141 -21.55 -14.55 48.63
N SER A 142 -20.74 -13.56 49.02
CA SER A 142 -20.94 -12.23 49.62
C SER A 142 -19.65 -11.39 49.54
N LYS A 143 -19.85 -10.06 49.68
CA LYS A 143 -18.93 -8.95 49.93
C LYS A 143 -17.56 -9.25 50.59
N ALA A 144 -16.52 -8.54 50.15
CA ALA A 144 -15.68 -7.72 51.03
C ALA A 144 -14.92 -6.63 50.24
N VAL A 145 -15.00 -5.41 50.76
CA VAL A 145 -14.28 -4.20 50.35
C VAL A 145 -12.97 -4.15 51.11
N SER A 146 -11.86 -3.80 50.47
CA SER A 146 -10.79 -3.03 51.11
C SER A 146 -10.12 -2.14 50.07
N ASN A 147 -10.14 -0.85 50.36
CA ASN A 147 -9.35 0.19 49.70
C ASN A 147 -7.94 0.12 50.28
N ASP A 148 -6.92 0.17 49.42
CA ASP A 148 -5.65 0.75 49.82
C ASP A 148 -5.10 1.59 48.67
N ALA A 149 -4.83 2.86 48.99
CA ALA A 149 -4.33 3.88 48.09
C ALA A 149 -2.80 3.91 48.16
N GLY A 150 -2.14 3.61 47.04
CA GLY A 150 -0.71 3.80 46.84
C GLY A 150 -0.48 4.66 45.60
N SER A 151 -0.14 5.93 45.83
CA SER A 151 0.17 6.94 44.81
C SER A 151 1.43 6.57 44.02
N SER A 152 1.29 6.40 42.69
CA SER A 152 2.39 6.63 41.75
C SER A 152 1.82 7.32 40.51
N THR A 153 2.34 8.50 40.22
CA THR A 153 2.00 9.33 39.06
C THR A 153 2.65 8.73 37.82
N ASP A 154 1.91 7.88 37.12
CA ASP A 154 2.22 7.45 35.77
C ASP A 154 1.35 8.25 34.80
N THR A 155 1.99 9.00 33.91
CA THR A 155 1.35 9.81 32.86
C THR A 155 0.57 8.90 31.93
N GLN A 156 -0.75 8.82 32.15
CA GLN A 156 -1.69 8.15 31.26
C GLN A 156 -1.68 8.78 29.87
N GLU A 157 -1.14 8.03 28.91
CA GLU A 157 -1.43 8.19 27.47
C GLU A 157 -2.95 8.16 27.23
N PRO A 158 -3.57 9.20 26.65
CA PRO A 158 -4.99 9.16 26.36
C PRO A 158 -5.25 8.45 25.02
N ALA A 159 -6.16 7.46 25.09
CA ALA A 159 -6.97 6.86 24.00
C ALA A 159 -6.38 5.74 23.11
N SER A 160 -6.96 4.53 23.25
CA SER A 160 -7.47 3.71 22.12
C SER A 160 -8.06 2.32 22.49
N LEU A 161 -8.63 2.13 23.70
CA LEU A 161 -9.33 0.88 24.04
C LEU A 161 -10.54 0.58 23.11
N VAL A 162 -11.10 1.60 22.44
CA VAL A 162 -12.26 1.45 21.54
C VAL A 162 -11.88 0.87 20.16
N GLY A 163 -10.64 1.04 19.69
CA GLY A 163 -10.23 0.61 18.34
C GLY A 163 -9.74 -0.84 18.25
N ARG A 164 -8.97 -1.29 19.25
CA ARG A 164 -8.26 -2.58 19.23
C ARG A 164 -9.15 -3.80 19.42
N SER A 165 -10.22 -3.69 20.21
CA SER A 165 -11.10 -4.82 20.53
C SER A 165 -12.25 -4.98 19.53
N ALA A 166 -12.55 -3.93 18.74
CA ALA A 166 -13.75 -3.90 17.91
C ALA A 166 -13.60 -4.55 16.53
N THR A 167 -12.38 -4.73 16.00
CA THR A 167 -12.17 -4.97 14.55
C THR A 167 -11.60 -6.34 14.17
N THR A 168 -11.05 -7.09 15.14
CA THR A 168 -10.47 -8.42 14.91
C THR A 168 -11.07 -9.42 15.90
N SER A 169 -11.52 -10.59 15.42
CA SER A 169 -11.88 -11.69 16.32
C SER A 169 -10.65 -12.15 17.10
N CYS A 170 -10.72 -12.14 18.43
CA CYS A 170 -9.66 -12.66 19.29
C CYS A 170 -9.26 -14.09 18.87
N GLY A 171 -8.00 -14.29 18.48
CA GLY A 171 -7.39 -15.63 18.36
C GLY A 171 -6.68 -15.99 17.05
N GLU A 172 -6.90 -15.29 15.93
CA GLU A 172 -6.14 -15.57 14.70
C GLU A 172 -4.74 -14.91 14.74
N PRO A 173 -3.67 -15.64 14.35
CA PRO A 173 -2.34 -15.08 14.42
C PRO A 173 -2.12 -13.93 13.42
N ARG A 174 -1.63 -12.79 13.92
CA ARG A 174 -1.31 -11.61 13.11
C ARG A 174 0.18 -11.50 12.85
N SER A 175 0.54 -11.40 11.57
CA SER A 175 1.90 -11.15 11.09
C SER A 175 1.92 -10.20 9.89
N ILE A 176 3.02 -9.45 9.78
CA ILE A 176 3.34 -8.54 8.68
C ILE A 176 4.49 -9.14 7.85
N ASN A 177 4.26 -9.33 6.56
CA ASN A 177 5.34 -9.60 5.60
C ASN A 177 6.15 -8.33 5.39
N MET A 178 7.46 -8.45 5.55
CA MET A 178 8.38 -7.34 5.37
C MET A 178 9.62 -7.73 4.60
N LEU A 179 10.06 -6.78 3.79
CA LEU A 179 11.41 -6.68 3.25
C LEU A 179 12.22 -5.71 4.13
N GLU A 180 13.47 -6.04 4.41
CA GLU A 180 14.46 -5.19 5.05
C GLU A 180 15.76 -5.20 4.25
N ILE A 181 16.32 -4.02 3.97
CA ILE A 181 17.65 -3.84 3.38
C ILE A 181 18.44 -2.84 4.22
N GLY A 182 19.53 -3.29 4.82
CA GLY A 182 20.36 -2.47 5.70
C GLY A 182 21.63 -3.19 6.13
N THR A 183 22.50 -2.50 6.88
CA THR A 183 23.64 -3.18 7.50
C THR A 183 23.14 -4.15 8.58
N PRO A 184 23.81 -5.29 8.82
CA PRO A 184 23.36 -6.25 9.84
C PRO A 184 23.11 -5.60 11.20
N GLU A 185 24.03 -4.74 11.62
CA GLU A 185 23.91 -3.92 12.82
C GLU A 185 23.24 -2.57 12.52
N THR A 186 22.47 -2.08 13.47
CA THR A 186 21.87 -0.73 13.41
C THR A 186 22.93 0.32 13.71
N LYS A 187 23.03 1.33 12.83
CA LYS A 187 23.93 2.49 13.03
C LYS A 187 23.20 3.63 13.75
N PRO A 188 23.89 4.41 14.61
CA PRO A 188 23.33 5.64 15.18
C PRO A 188 22.95 6.64 14.09
N GLY A 189 21.81 7.31 14.26
CA GLY A 189 21.31 8.31 13.30
C GLY A 189 20.93 7.73 11.92
N GLU A 190 20.80 6.40 11.81
CA GLU A 190 20.39 5.74 10.56
C GLU A 190 18.96 6.12 10.19
N THR A 191 18.75 6.63 8.98
CA THR A 191 17.42 6.99 8.48
C THR A 191 16.62 5.73 8.17
N LYS A 192 15.47 5.55 8.84
CA LYS A 192 14.57 4.42 8.63
C LYS A 192 13.52 4.79 7.58
N ILE A 193 13.60 4.21 6.39
CA ILE A 193 12.68 4.48 5.29
C ILE A 193 11.70 3.31 5.20
N VAL A 194 10.40 3.58 5.25
CA VAL A 194 9.35 2.54 5.20
C VAL A 194 8.45 2.75 3.98
N LEU A 195 8.46 1.80 3.07
CA LEU A 195 7.63 1.78 1.87
C LEU A 195 6.30 1.06 2.16
N LEU A 196 5.20 1.73 1.81
CA LEU A 196 3.84 1.30 2.07
C LEU A 196 3.03 1.31 0.78
N HIS A 197 2.65 0.13 0.29
CA HIS A 197 1.97 -0.03 -0.99
C HIS A 197 0.49 0.39 -0.96
N GLY A 198 -0.11 0.60 -2.14
CA GLY A 198 -1.54 0.88 -2.32
C GLY A 198 -2.44 -0.36 -2.36
N TYR A 199 -3.74 -0.16 -2.48
CA TYR A 199 -4.68 -1.27 -2.64
C TYR A 199 -4.43 -2.04 -3.94
N GLY A 200 -4.49 -3.37 -3.89
CA GLY A 200 -4.25 -4.23 -5.04
C GLY A 200 -2.80 -4.28 -5.52
N ALA A 201 -1.88 -3.82 -4.68
CA ALA A 201 -0.45 -4.00 -4.85
C ALA A 201 0.11 -4.83 -3.68
N GLY A 202 1.42 -5.00 -3.69
CA GLY A 202 2.21 -5.52 -2.57
C GLY A 202 3.62 -4.93 -2.64
N THR A 203 4.44 -5.26 -1.65
CA THR A 203 5.83 -4.82 -1.52
C THR A 203 6.68 -5.06 -2.77
N ALA A 204 6.47 -6.17 -3.49
CA ALA A 204 7.20 -6.49 -4.71
C ALA A 204 6.98 -5.51 -5.87
N PHE A 205 5.97 -4.65 -5.82
CA PHE A 205 5.78 -3.62 -6.83
C PHE A 205 6.91 -2.58 -6.81
N PHE A 206 7.60 -2.40 -5.69
CA PHE A 206 8.71 -1.44 -5.58
C PHE A 206 10.05 -1.99 -6.12
N PHE A 207 10.08 -3.16 -6.75
CA PHE A 207 11.34 -3.86 -7.07
C PHE A 207 12.35 -3.03 -7.87
N GLN A 208 11.88 -2.19 -8.79
CA GLN A 208 12.72 -1.27 -9.58
C GLN A 208 13.26 -0.08 -8.75
N ASN A 209 12.66 0.22 -7.60
CA ASN A 209 13.01 1.33 -6.72
C ASN A 209 13.96 0.91 -5.59
N LEU A 210 13.96 -0.38 -5.23
CA LEU A 210 14.67 -0.89 -4.07
C LEU A 210 16.16 -0.57 -4.10
N ARG A 211 16.85 -0.74 -5.24
CA ARG A 211 18.29 -0.46 -5.35
C ARG A 211 18.59 1.01 -5.05
N SER A 212 17.87 1.92 -5.69
CA SER A 212 18.05 3.37 -5.53
C SER A 212 17.84 3.79 -4.08
N LEU A 213 16.70 3.42 -3.49
CA LEU A 213 16.35 3.81 -2.13
C LEU A 213 17.22 3.14 -1.06
N ALA A 214 17.60 1.88 -1.27
CA ALA A 214 18.52 1.18 -0.37
C ALA A 214 19.95 1.71 -0.48
N SER A 215 20.37 2.32 -1.59
CA SER A 215 21.71 2.89 -1.75
C SER A 215 21.92 4.21 -0.99
N ILE A 216 20.85 4.80 -0.45
CA ILE A 216 20.96 6.05 0.34
C ILE A 216 21.96 5.85 1.50
N PRO A 217 22.94 6.74 1.68
CA PRO A 217 23.92 6.63 2.75
C PRO A 217 23.26 6.67 4.14
N ASN A 218 23.79 5.88 5.07
CA ASN A 218 23.30 5.78 6.45
C ASN A 218 21.77 5.59 6.55
N SER A 219 21.21 4.77 5.67
CA SER A 219 19.78 4.43 5.67
C SER A 219 19.53 2.93 5.81
N ARG A 220 18.34 2.60 6.31
CA ARG A 220 17.75 1.26 6.29
C ARG A 220 16.39 1.33 5.65
N LEU A 221 16.18 0.49 4.64
CA LEU A 221 14.95 0.41 3.89
C LEU A 221 14.09 -0.74 4.41
N PHE A 222 12.82 -0.45 4.64
CA PHE A 222 11.77 -1.42 4.93
C PHE A 222 10.70 -1.30 3.86
N ALA A 223 10.11 -2.41 3.43
CA ALA A 223 8.87 -2.41 2.66
C ALA A 223 7.89 -3.40 3.29
N LEU A 224 6.66 -2.97 3.54
CA LEU A 224 5.68 -3.74 4.31
C LEU A 224 4.44 -4.04 3.50
N ASP A 225 3.95 -5.27 3.60
CA ASP A 225 2.58 -5.58 3.19
C ASP A 225 1.64 -5.24 4.34
N TRP A 226 0.61 -4.44 4.08
CA TRP A 226 -0.39 -4.11 5.09
C TRP A 226 -1.04 -5.37 5.68
N LEU A 227 -1.44 -5.35 6.96
CA LEU A 227 -2.24 -6.42 7.54
C LEU A 227 -3.45 -6.69 6.65
N GLY A 228 -3.70 -7.95 6.30
CA GLY A 228 -4.77 -8.34 5.40
C GLY A 228 -4.53 -8.06 3.91
N MET A 229 -3.33 -7.68 3.49
CA MET A 229 -2.92 -7.48 2.09
C MET A 229 -1.60 -8.18 1.78
N GLY A 230 -1.25 -8.23 0.49
CA GLY A 230 0.00 -8.86 0.03
C GLY A 230 0.14 -10.28 0.56
N ARG A 231 1.31 -10.55 1.15
CA ARG A 231 1.69 -11.82 1.81
C ARG A 231 1.62 -11.74 3.34
N SER A 232 1.14 -10.64 3.92
CA SER A 232 0.82 -10.54 5.35
C SER A 232 -0.36 -11.45 5.73
N SER A 233 -0.47 -11.75 7.03
CA SER A 233 -1.62 -12.49 7.58
C SER A 233 -2.94 -11.78 7.28
N ARG A 234 -4.03 -12.56 7.20
CA ARG A 234 -5.35 -12.08 6.76
C ARG A 234 -6.44 -12.36 7.80
N PRO A 235 -6.37 -11.69 8.98
CA PRO A 235 -7.39 -11.84 10.00
C PRO A 235 -8.74 -11.31 9.50
N PRO A 236 -9.87 -11.88 9.93
CA PRO A 236 -11.18 -11.36 9.56
C PRO A 236 -11.35 -9.94 10.08
N PHE A 237 -12.05 -9.11 9.30
CA PHE A 237 -12.40 -7.75 9.67
C PHE A 237 -13.91 -7.59 9.78
N HIS A 238 -14.36 -6.98 10.87
CA HIS A 238 -15.76 -6.66 11.10
C HIS A 238 -15.88 -5.37 11.89
N ILE A 239 -16.80 -4.47 11.51
CA ILE A 239 -17.16 -3.31 12.33
C ILE A 239 -18.49 -3.62 13.05
N PRO A 240 -18.51 -3.63 14.40
CA PRO A 240 -19.71 -3.89 15.16
C PRO A 240 -20.83 -2.88 14.83
N ASN A 241 -22.08 -3.35 14.87
CA ASN A 241 -23.24 -2.50 14.63
C ASN A 241 -23.32 -1.30 15.59
N SER A 242 -22.79 -1.43 16.81
CA SER A 242 -22.69 -0.33 17.77
C SER A 242 -21.83 0.83 17.25
N VAL A 243 -20.71 0.54 16.59
CA VAL A 243 -19.83 1.55 15.96
C VAL A 243 -20.48 2.10 14.69
N THR A 244 -21.12 1.25 13.89
CA THR A 244 -21.85 1.70 12.68
C THR A 244 -22.94 2.73 13.01
N LYS A 245 -23.65 2.56 14.12
CA LYS A 245 -24.69 3.50 14.60
C LYS A 245 -24.13 4.87 15.03
N GLN A 246 -22.83 4.98 15.30
CA GLN A 246 -22.18 6.25 15.68
C GLN A 246 -21.86 7.14 14.47
N GLY A 247 -22.12 6.69 13.25
CA GLY A 247 -21.99 7.50 12.04
C GLY A 247 -20.74 7.20 11.21
N VAL A 248 -20.54 7.99 10.14
CA VAL A 248 -19.48 7.77 9.15
C VAL A 248 -18.09 7.87 9.79
N GLU A 249 -17.87 8.90 10.61
CA GLU A 249 -16.57 9.17 11.21
C GLU A 249 -16.09 8.01 12.11
N ALA A 250 -16.96 7.47 12.95
CA ALA A 250 -16.64 6.33 13.81
C ALA A 250 -16.26 5.08 12.99
N ARG A 251 -16.97 4.81 11.90
CA ARG A 251 -16.63 3.70 10.98
C ARG A 251 -15.29 3.91 10.30
N VAL A 252 -15.00 5.13 9.82
CA VAL A 252 -13.71 5.44 9.20
C VAL A 252 -12.58 5.22 10.21
N LYS A 253 -12.70 5.77 11.43
CA LYS A 253 -11.70 5.60 12.48
C LYS A 253 -11.46 4.12 12.83
N ALA A 254 -12.52 3.33 12.94
CA ALA A 254 -12.41 1.89 13.20
C ALA A 254 -11.69 1.15 12.06
N ALA A 255 -12.03 1.44 10.80
CA ALA A 255 -11.37 0.87 9.63
C ALA A 255 -9.90 1.32 9.52
N GLU A 256 -9.59 2.59 9.79
CA GLU A 256 -8.21 3.11 9.84
C GLU A 256 -7.38 2.39 10.90
N SER A 257 -7.94 2.17 12.09
CA SER A 257 -7.23 1.50 13.19
C SER A 257 -6.75 0.09 12.84
N PHE A 258 -7.45 -0.65 11.98
CA PHE A 258 -7.00 -1.97 11.53
C PHE A 258 -5.59 -1.92 10.89
N PHE A 259 -5.30 -0.85 10.14
CA PHE A 259 -4.00 -0.63 9.50
C PHE A 259 -3.03 0.16 10.38
N VAL A 260 -3.49 1.24 11.01
CA VAL A 260 -2.65 2.15 11.78
C VAL A 260 -2.11 1.47 13.04
N ASP A 261 -2.94 0.69 13.74
CA ASP A 261 -2.52 0.01 14.96
C ASP A 261 -1.57 -1.16 14.64
N SER A 262 -1.76 -1.85 13.51
CA SER A 262 -0.84 -2.92 13.08
C SER A 262 0.52 -2.38 12.63
N LEU A 263 0.57 -1.20 11.99
CA LEU A 263 1.82 -0.51 11.68
C LEU A 263 2.54 -0.05 12.96
N GLU A 264 1.81 0.46 13.94
CA GLU A 264 2.39 0.87 15.23
C GLU A 264 2.93 -0.33 16.02
N GLU A 265 2.21 -1.45 16.05
CA GLU A 265 2.69 -2.70 16.66
C GLU A 265 3.95 -3.23 15.97
N TRP A 266 3.99 -3.18 14.63
CA TRP A 266 5.19 -3.51 13.87
C TRP A 266 6.35 -2.57 14.21
N ARG A 267 6.14 -1.25 14.23
CA ARG A 267 7.17 -0.26 14.59
C ARG A 267 7.79 -0.57 15.96
N GLN A 268 6.94 -0.87 16.95
CA GLN A 268 7.36 -1.23 18.29
C GLN A 268 8.20 -2.51 18.30
N LYS A 269 7.77 -3.56 17.58
CA LYS A 269 8.51 -4.82 17.46
C LYS A 269 9.85 -4.66 16.74
N MET A 270 9.95 -3.69 15.85
CA MET A 270 11.20 -3.34 15.16
C MET A 270 12.06 -2.33 15.94
N GLU A 271 11.60 -1.87 17.10
CA GLU A 271 12.29 -0.91 17.98
C GLU A 271 12.66 0.40 17.26
N LEU A 272 11.81 0.84 16.33
CA LEU A 272 12.07 2.04 15.52
C LEU A 272 11.51 3.28 16.20
N GLU A 273 12.34 4.15 16.77
CA GLU A 273 11.86 5.35 17.46
C GLU A 273 11.06 6.28 16.53
N ARG A 274 11.61 6.57 15.35
CA ARG A 274 11.06 7.44 14.30
C ARG A 274 11.34 6.86 12.92
N MET A 275 10.48 7.20 11.96
CA MET A 275 10.52 6.67 10.60
C MET A 275 10.19 7.73 9.54
N THR A 276 10.80 7.62 8.37
CA THR A 276 10.33 8.27 7.15
C THR A 276 9.38 7.35 6.41
N LEU A 277 8.16 7.80 6.15
CA LEU A 277 7.12 7.01 5.51
C LEU A 277 6.97 7.39 4.04
N VAL A 278 6.98 6.39 3.15
CA VAL A 278 6.75 6.54 1.72
C VAL A 278 5.52 5.72 1.35
N GLY A 279 4.37 6.38 1.18
CA GLY A 279 3.09 5.73 0.94
C GLY A 279 2.60 5.93 -0.49
N HIS A 280 2.21 4.85 -1.16
CA HIS A 280 1.56 4.88 -2.47
C HIS A 280 0.03 4.74 -2.36
N SER A 281 -0.74 5.60 -3.04
CA SER A 281 -2.21 5.45 -3.16
C SER A 281 -2.91 5.31 -1.80
N LEU A 282 -3.58 4.19 -1.51
CA LEU A 282 -4.12 3.90 -0.18
C LEU A 282 -3.04 3.94 0.91
N GLY A 283 -1.84 3.46 0.63
CA GLY A 283 -0.70 3.57 1.55
C GLY A 283 -0.34 5.01 1.86
N GLY A 284 -0.53 5.94 0.92
CA GLY A 284 -0.40 7.38 1.15
C GLY A 284 -1.49 7.93 2.10
N TYR A 285 -2.74 7.53 1.88
CA TYR A 285 -3.85 7.85 2.80
C TYR A 285 -3.56 7.36 4.23
N LEU A 286 -3.16 6.10 4.37
CA LEU A 286 -2.88 5.47 5.67
C LEU A 286 -1.63 6.06 6.33
N THR A 287 -0.64 6.50 5.54
CA THR A 287 0.53 7.25 6.04
C THR A 287 0.11 8.56 6.69
N ILE A 288 -0.79 9.32 6.07
CA ILE A 288 -1.33 10.55 6.68
C ILE A 288 -2.09 10.21 7.96
N ALA A 289 -2.96 9.20 7.93
CA ALA A 289 -3.72 8.76 9.11
C ALA A 289 -2.81 8.37 10.28
N TYR A 290 -1.72 7.64 9.99
CA TYR A 290 -0.71 7.25 10.98
C TYR A 290 0.00 8.48 11.54
N ALA A 291 0.48 9.39 10.69
CA ALA A 291 1.21 10.58 11.12
C ALA A 291 0.35 11.56 11.94
N LEU A 292 -0.97 11.62 11.67
CA LEU A 292 -1.90 12.40 12.49
C LEU A 292 -2.13 11.79 13.87
N ARG A 293 -2.06 10.46 14.00
CA ARG A 293 -2.22 9.75 15.28
C ARG A 293 -0.93 9.69 16.10
N TYR A 294 0.21 9.55 15.42
CA TYR A 294 1.53 9.39 16.03
C TYR A 294 2.56 10.38 15.46
N PRO A 295 2.34 11.71 15.61
CA PRO A 295 3.19 12.73 14.98
C PRO A 295 4.66 12.67 15.42
N HIS A 296 4.91 12.23 16.65
CA HIS A 296 6.27 12.08 17.20
C HIS A 296 7.05 10.88 16.64
N ARG A 297 6.40 9.99 15.88
CA ARG A 297 7.01 8.78 15.30
C ARG A 297 7.42 8.94 13.84
N VAL A 298 7.16 10.10 13.23
CA VAL A 298 7.40 10.34 11.81
C VAL A 298 8.41 11.47 11.62
N ASP A 299 9.41 11.24 10.76
CA ASP A 299 10.42 12.23 10.36
C ASP A 299 10.02 13.01 9.13
N LYS A 300 9.61 12.30 8.08
CA LYS A 300 9.21 12.84 6.78
C LYS A 300 8.14 11.97 6.18
N ILE A 301 7.34 12.56 5.29
CA ILE A 301 6.28 11.88 4.57
C ILE A 301 6.47 12.08 3.07
N VAL A 302 6.46 10.99 2.31
CA VAL A 302 6.40 11.00 0.85
C VAL A 302 5.12 10.29 0.42
N LEU A 303 4.31 10.97 -0.37
CA LEU A 303 3.00 10.53 -0.82
C LEU A 303 3.02 10.39 -2.33
N ILE A 304 3.07 9.15 -2.80
CA ILE A 304 3.07 8.83 -4.22
C ILE A 304 1.62 8.54 -4.64
N SER A 305 1.06 9.41 -5.47
CA SER A 305 -0.30 9.30 -6.00
C SER A 305 -1.35 9.01 -4.91
N PRO A 306 -1.37 9.75 -3.78
CA PRO A 306 -2.16 9.38 -2.61
C PRO A 306 -3.66 9.41 -2.89
N ALA A 307 -4.37 8.39 -2.39
CA ALA A 307 -5.82 8.34 -2.46
C ALA A 307 -6.46 9.30 -1.42
N GLY A 308 -7.69 9.74 -1.69
CA GLY A 308 -8.52 10.40 -0.69
C GLY A 308 -8.10 11.82 -0.25
N ILE A 309 -7.25 12.50 -1.02
CA ILE A 309 -6.93 13.91 -0.77
C ILE A 309 -8.12 14.80 -1.10
N ALA A 310 -8.65 14.69 -2.32
CA ALA A 310 -9.76 15.50 -2.82
C ALA A 310 -11.08 15.22 -2.09
N GLU A 311 -11.92 16.24 -2.02
CA GLU A 311 -13.35 16.07 -1.71
C GLU A 311 -14.04 15.29 -2.83
N ASN A 312 -15.13 14.59 -2.49
CA ASN A 312 -15.97 13.96 -3.49
C ASN A 312 -16.89 15.01 -4.12
N PRO A 313 -16.75 15.34 -5.43
CA PRO A 313 -17.54 16.40 -6.06
C PRO A 313 -19.05 16.18 -5.96
N GLN A 314 -19.52 14.94 -5.94
CA GLN A 314 -20.94 14.62 -5.83
C GLN A 314 -21.49 14.87 -4.42
N GLU A 315 -20.71 14.57 -3.39
CA GLU A 315 -21.10 14.87 -2.01
C GLU A 315 -21.01 16.37 -1.74
N THR A 316 -19.99 17.06 -2.26
CA THR A 316 -19.90 18.53 -2.20
C THR A 316 -21.10 19.18 -2.88
N GLN A 317 -21.53 18.70 -4.06
CA GLN A 317 -22.72 19.20 -4.74
C GLN A 317 -24.03 18.93 -3.96
N LYS A 318 -24.19 17.73 -3.37
CA LYS A 318 -25.34 17.41 -2.52
C LYS A 318 -25.38 18.29 -1.27
N GLU A 319 -24.24 18.50 -0.62
CA GLU A 319 -24.12 19.35 0.57
C GLU A 319 -24.41 20.81 0.22
N LEU A 320 -23.87 21.32 -0.89
CA LEU A 320 -24.19 22.66 -1.39
C LEU A 320 -25.68 22.80 -1.72
N ALA A 321 -26.29 21.79 -2.36
CA ALA A 321 -27.72 21.77 -2.64
C ALA A 321 -28.58 21.68 -1.35
N PHE A 322 -28.13 20.93 -0.35
CA PHE A 322 -28.78 20.83 0.96
C PHE A 322 -28.70 22.15 1.74
N ARG A 323 -27.51 22.76 1.79
CA ARG A 323 -27.30 24.10 2.39
C ARG A 323 -28.10 25.16 1.67
N SER A 324 -28.17 25.13 0.33
CA SER A 324 -29.00 26.04 -0.46
C SER A 324 -30.49 25.85 -0.18
N LYS A 325 -30.95 24.61 0.07
CA LYS A 325 -32.36 24.32 0.44
C LYS A 325 -32.70 24.72 1.87
N ASN A 326 -31.77 24.58 2.82
CA ASN A 326 -32.00 24.94 4.22
C ASN A 326 -31.85 26.45 4.45
N ASN A 327 -30.98 27.14 3.71
CA ASN A 327 -30.89 28.59 3.72
C ASN A 327 -32.09 29.26 3.03
N ALA A 328 -32.90 28.52 2.26
CA ALA A 328 -34.14 29.01 1.68
C ALA A 328 -35.32 29.09 2.70
N VAL A 329 -35.10 28.71 3.97
CA VAL A 329 -36.11 28.80 5.05
C VAL A 329 -35.83 29.99 6.00
N GLY A 330 -34.91 30.90 5.65
CA GLY A 330 -34.59 32.04 6.52
C GLY A 330 -33.88 33.20 5.83
N ALA A 331 -34.39 33.66 4.69
CA ALA A 331 -33.80 34.80 3.98
C ALA A 331 -34.86 35.87 3.65
N ASP A 332 -35.23 36.65 4.68
CA ASP A 332 -35.78 38.01 4.55
C ASP A 332 -34.71 39.07 4.93
N ALA A 333 -33.43 38.74 4.77
CA ALA A 333 -32.33 39.61 5.21
C ALA A 333 -31.11 39.66 4.27
N THR A 334 -31.23 39.16 3.04
CA THR A 334 -30.15 39.23 2.03
C THR A 334 -30.64 39.75 0.68
N GLN A 335 -31.68 40.60 0.69
CA GLN A 335 -32.12 41.31 -0.52
C GLN A 335 -31.23 42.53 -0.84
N GLU A 336 -30.37 42.98 0.08
CA GLU A 336 -29.58 44.22 -0.09
C GLU A 336 -28.18 44.04 -0.70
N LEU A 337 -27.77 42.81 -1.05
CA LEU A 337 -26.43 42.53 -1.62
C LEU A 337 -26.44 41.98 -3.05
N LEU A 338 -27.60 41.91 -3.71
CA LEU A 338 -27.74 41.35 -5.06
C LEU A 338 -28.13 42.38 -6.14
N ASP A 339 -28.33 43.65 -5.79
CA ASP A 339 -28.73 44.67 -6.78
C ASP A 339 -27.57 45.22 -7.64
N ASP A 340 -26.31 44.88 -7.35
CA ASP A 340 -25.16 45.42 -8.10
C ASP A 340 -24.57 44.48 -9.18
N GLN A 341 -25.11 43.27 -9.37
CA GLN A 341 -24.65 42.34 -10.43
C GLN A 341 -25.63 42.19 -11.61
N SER A 342 -26.67 43.03 -11.70
CA SER A 342 -27.58 43.05 -12.86
C SER A 342 -27.04 43.84 -14.06
N LYS A 343 -25.85 44.43 -13.97
CA LYS A 343 -25.14 45.01 -15.10
C LYS A 343 -24.00 44.10 -15.52
N ILE A 344 -24.15 43.56 -16.73
CA ILE A 344 -23.14 42.89 -17.59
C ILE A 344 -23.38 41.37 -17.77
N ALA A 345 -24.30 41.03 -18.67
CA ALA A 345 -24.13 39.99 -19.71
C ALA A 345 -25.13 40.27 -20.85
N PRO A 346 -24.94 39.82 -22.12
CA PRO A 346 -23.87 38.94 -22.63
C PRO A 346 -23.13 39.49 -23.87
N ARG A 347 -21.87 39.06 -24.09
CA ARG A 347 -21.18 39.19 -25.39
C ARG A 347 -21.38 37.92 -26.22
N SER A 348 -21.54 38.12 -27.53
CA SER A 348 -22.11 37.14 -28.47
C SER A 348 -21.18 35.96 -28.82
N LYS A 349 -21.78 34.83 -29.26
CA LYS A 349 -21.12 33.61 -29.75
C LYS A 349 -20.06 33.82 -30.85
N ALA A 350 -20.08 34.96 -31.55
CA ALA A 350 -19.11 35.28 -32.60
C ALA A 350 -17.72 35.67 -32.07
N GLU A 351 -17.63 36.13 -30.82
CA GLU A 351 -16.35 36.48 -30.17
C GLU A 351 -15.64 35.22 -29.65
N GLU A 352 -16.39 34.21 -29.21
CA GLU A 352 -15.87 32.93 -28.71
C GLU A 352 -15.21 32.08 -29.82
N GLU A 353 -15.71 32.17 -31.07
CA GLU A 353 -15.10 31.49 -32.22
C GLU A 353 -13.80 32.17 -32.69
N ARG A 354 -13.66 33.49 -32.53
CA ARG A 354 -12.42 34.21 -32.83
C ARG A 354 -11.28 33.80 -31.90
N THR A 355 -11.54 33.68 -30.61
CA THR A 355 -10.53 33.29 -29.61
C THR A 355 -10.04 31.84 -29.83
N LYS A 356 -10.92 30.95 -30.29
CA LYS A 356 -10.54 29.57 -30.68
C LYS A 356 -9.70 29.50 -31.96
N ALA A 357 -9.93 30.39 -32.92
CA ALA A 357 -9.13 30.47 -34.14
C ALA A 357 -7.71 31.01 -33.86
N GLU A 358 -7.57 31.97 -32.95
CA GLU A 358 -6.29 32.53 -32.52
C GLU A 358 -5.45 31.50 -31.73
N MET A 359 -6.06 30.71 -30.84
CA MET A 359 -5.33 29.65 -30.12
C MET A 359 -4.83 28.52 -31.03
N ARG A 360 -5.47 28.29 -32.19
CA ARG A 360 -5.01 27.29 -33.18
C ARG A 360 -3.83 27.75 -34.04
N SER A 361 -3.64 29.06 -34.24
CA SER A 361 -2.50 29.57 -35.02
C SER A 361 -1.20 29.63 -34.21
N VAL A 362 -1.29 29.68 -32.87
CA VAL A 362 -0.13 29.64 -31.98
C VAL A 362 0.42 28.22 -31.80
N ALA A 363 -0.43 27.20 -31.95
CA ALA A 363 -0.03 25.79 -31.80
C ALA A 363 0.72 25.21 -33.02
N SER A 364 0.68 25.87 -34.18
CA SER A 364 1.32 25.39 -35.42
C SER A 364 2.74 25.92 -35.66
N SER A 365 3.32 26.67 -34.71
CA SER A 365 4.63 27.32 -34.87
C SER A 365 5.78 26.64 -34.11
N SER A 366 5.61 25.41 -33.62
CA SER A 366 6.65 24.72 -32.83
C SER A 366 6.69 23.21 -33.06
N SER A 367 6.82 22.79 -34.33
CA SER A 367 7.24 21.42 -34.65
C SER A 367 7.91 21.33 -36.03
N SER A 368 9.22 21.57 -36.07
CA SER A 368 10.08 21.09 -37.16
C SER A 368 11.30 20.41 -36.55
N ASP A 369 11.67 19.28 -37.15
CA ASP A 369 12.85 18.43 -36.91
C ASP A 369 12.63 17.42 -35.76
N ILE A 370 12.64 16.10 -35.97
CA ILE A 370 13.64 15.26 -36.63
C ILE A 370 12.97 14.02 -37.25
N ARG A 371 13.33 13.70 -38.51
CA ARG A 371 13.00 12.44 -39.20
C ARG A 371 14.10 11.40 -39.01
N GLY A 372 13.72 10.14 -38.86
CA GLY A 372 14.46 9.00 -39.41
C GLY A 372 14.72 7.82 -38.48
N ALA A 373 13.91 6.75 -38.61
CA ALA A 373 14.31 5.33 -38.73
C ALA A 373 13.10 4.41 -38.49
N GLU A 374 12.68 3.64 -39.51
CA GLU A 374 11.69 2.56 -39.37
C GLU A 374 12.31 1.30 -38.73
N PRO A 375 11.48 0.45 -38.08
CA PRO A 375 11.33 -0.90 -38.64
C PRO A 375 9.88 -1.43 -38.65
N GLN A 376 9.71 -2.43 -39.52
CA GLN A 376 8.47 -2.98 -40.09
C GLN A 376 7.73 -3.98 -39.18
N GLY A 377 6.39 -3.99 -39.28
CA GLY A 377 5.47 -5.03 -38.76
C GLY A 377 4.10 -4.45 -38.33
N PRO A 378 2.95 -5.12 -38.55
CA PRO A 378 1.66 -4.43 -38.61
C PRO A 378 1.10 -4.13 -37.21
N ILE A 379 1.40 -2.94 -36.69
CA ILE A 379 0.67 -2.35 -35.55
C ILE A 379 -0.49 -1.53 -36.12
N LYS A 380 -1.70 -2.10 -36.11
CA LYS A 380 -2.94 -1.34 -36.36
C LYS A 380 -3.41 -0.72 -35.04
N SER A 381 -2.83 0.42 -34.70
CA SER A 381 -3.47 1.52 -33.94
C SER A 381 -2.51 2.71 -33.98
N THR A 382 -2.95 3.84 -34.53
CA THR A 382 -2.12 5.04 -34.64
C THR A 382 -1.89 5.66 -33.24
N ALA A 383 -0.76 6.33 -33.03
CA ALA A 383 -0.48 7.01 -31.75
C ALA A 383 -1.57 8.03 -31.38
N GLU A 384 -2.17 8.67 -32.39
CA GLU A 384 -3.29 9.59 -32.24
C GLU A 384 -4.57 8.89 -31.75
N GLU A 385 -4.91 7.71 -32.27
CA GLU A 385 -6.05 6.92 -31.76
C GLU A 385 -5.85 6.46 -30.31
N VAL A 386 -4.61 6.12 -29.94
CA VAL A 386 -4.25 5.76 -28.55
C VAL A 386 -4.33 6.99 -27.63
N GLU A 387 -3.97 8.17 -28.12
CA GLU A 387 -4.08 9.44 -27.38
C GLU A 387 -5.56 9.86 -27.19
N GLU A 388 -6.39 9.67 -28.23
CA GLU A 388 -7.81 10.02 -28.24
C GLU A 388 -8.66 9.07 -27.36
N GLU A 389 -8.40 7.76 -27.40
CA GLU A 389 -9.04 6.76 -26.52
C GLU A 389 -8.64 6.92 -25.04
N ARG A 390 -7.46 7.52 -24.77
CA ARG A 390 -6.95 7.79 -23.41
C ARG A 390 -7.45 9.11 -22.83
N GLN A 391 -7.64 10.15 -23.65
CA GLN A 391 -8.25 11.41 -23.20
C GLN A 391 -9.76 11.28 -22.97
N ASN A 392 -10.43 10.35 -23.67
CA ASN A 392 -11.83 10.00 -23.45
C ASN A 392 -11.98 8.51 -23.11
N PRO A 393 -11.74 8.10 -21.85
CA PRO A 393 -11.97 6.71 -21.46
C PRO A 393 -13.44 6.35 -21.73
N PRO A 394 -13.74 5.11 -22.16
CA PRO A 394 -15.09 4.70 -22.46
C PRO A 394 -15.97 4.99 -21.25
N ARG A 395 -16.90 5.94 -21.42
CA ARG A 395 -17.78 6.37 -20.34
C ARG A 395 -18.67 5.19 -19.99
N LEU A 396 -18.35 4.52 -18.87
CA LEU A 396 -19.22 3.49 -18.31
C LEU A 396 -20.64 4.04 -18.21
N SER A 397 -21.61 3.24 -18.66
CA SER A 397 -23.01 3.63 -18.59
C SER A 397 -23.39 3.98 -17.14
N ASN A 398 -24.34 4.90 -16.96
CA ASN A 398 -24.79 5.28 -15.61
C ASN A 398 -25.30 4.07 -14.82
N ARG A 399 -25.91 3.08 -15.49
CA ARG A 399 -26.34 1.81 -14.88
C ARG A 399 -25.15 0.98 -14.42
N THR A 400 -24.11 0.85 -15.25
CA THR A 400 -22.88 0.12 -14.88
C THR A 400 -22.18 0.78 -13.71
N ARG A 401 -22.07 2.12 -13.70
CA ARG A 401 -21.47 2.86 -12.56
C ARG A 401 -22.29 2.69 -11.29
N ALA A 402 -23.62 2.72 -11.38
CA ALA A 402 -24.50 2.49 -10.23
C ALA A 402 -24.37 1.06 -9.66
N VAL A 403 -24.27 0.05 -10.52
CA VAL A 403 -24.04 -1.34 -10.08
C VAL A 403 -22.68 -1.49 -9.41
N LEU A 404 -21.61 -0.92 -10.00
CA LEU A 404 -20.28 -0.96 -9.40
C LEU A 404 -20.24 -0.20 -8.06
N GLY A 405 -20.91 0.95 -7.95
CA GLY A 405 -21.06 1.68 -6.70
C GLY A 405 -21.82 0.89 -5.64
N TRP A 406 -22.93 0.26 -6.03
CA TRP A 406 -23.69 -0.62 -5.14
C TRP A 406 -22.87 -1.81 -4.65
N LEU A 407 -22.14 -2.50 -5.55
CA LEU A 407 -21.24 -3.59 -5.19
C LEU A 407 -20.16 -3.14 -4.19
N TRP A 408 -19.57 -1.96 -4.43
CA TRP A 408 -18.61 -1.36 -3.52
C TRP A 408 -19.21 -1.08 -2.13
N ASP A 409 -20.41 -0.50 -2.07
CA ASP A 409 -21.11 -0.23 -0.81
C ASP A 409 -21.60 -1.52 -0.10
N GLN A 410 -21.82 -2.61 -0.84
CA GLN A 410 -22.03 -3.95 -0.29
C GLN A 410 -20.72 -4.66 0.12
N ASN A 411 -19.59 -3.96 0.05
CA ASN A 411 -18.27 -4.48 0.41
C ASN A 411 -17.80 -5.66 -0.45
N MET A 412 -18.31 -5.75 -1.70
CA MET A 412 -17.85 -6.73 -2.68
C MET A 412 -16.58 -6.24 -3.37
N SER A 413 -15.44 -6.79 -2.93
CA SER A 413 -14.13 -6.50 -3.52
C SER A 413 -13.96 -7.12 -4.91
N PRO A 414 -13.24 -6.46 -5.85
CA PRO A 414 -12.79 -7.09 -7.10
C PRO A 414 -12.05 -8.42 -6.90
N PHE A 415 -11.29 -8.57 -5.81
CA PHE A 415 -10.61 -9.83 -5.49
C PHE A 415 -11.58 -10.92 -5.03
N ALA A 416 -12.72 -10.55 -4.43
CA ALA A 416 -13.77 -11.53 -4.13
C ALA A 416 -14.32 -12.15 -5.42
N ILE A 417 -14.45 -11.35 -6.49
CA ILE A 417 -14.85 -11.84 -7.82
C ILE A 417 -13.78 -12.77 -8.38
N ILE A 418 -12.50 -12.37 -8.37
CA ILE A 418 -11.40 -13.22 -8.86
C ILE A 418 -11.37 -14.57 -8.14
N ARG A 419 -11.53 -14.57 -6.81
CA ARG A 419 -11.55 -15.80 -5.99
C ARG A 419 -12.76 -16.69 -6.28
N ALA A 420 -13.93 -16.10 -6.41
CA ALA A 420 -15.15 -16.84 -6.73
C ALA A 420 -15.14 -17.41 -8.16
N SER A 421 -14.38 -16.78 -9.06
CA SER A 421 -14.35 -17.13 -10.49
C SER A 421 -13.52 -18.39 -10.80
N THR A 422 -12.98 -19.08 -9.79
CA THR A 422 -12.22 -20.34 -9.90
C THR A 422 -11.24 -20.35 -11.09
N PHE A 423 -11.52 -21.12 -12.14
CA PHE A 423 -10.67 -21.27 -13.32
C PHE A 423 -10.64 -20.04 -14.24
N LEU A 424 -11.51 -19.04 -14.08
CA LEU A 424 -11.44 -17.76 -14.80
C LEU A 424 -10.54 -16.74 -14.10
N GLY A 425 -10.27 -16.92 -12.80
CA GLY A 425 -9.45 -16.01 -12.00
C GLY A 425 -8.03 -15.78 -12.57
N PRO A 426 -7.29 -16.85 -12.98
CA PRO A 426 -5.99 -16.69 -13.61
C PRO A 426 -6.02 -15.89 -14.91
N LEU A 427 -6.99 -16.16 -15.79
CA LEU A 427 -7.19 -15.41 -17.04
C LEU A 427 -7.50 -13.92 -16.79
N MET A 428 -8.39 -13.62 -15.83
CA MET A 428 -8.70 -12.24 -15.47
C MET A 428 -7.47 -11.49 -14.94
N THR A 429 -6.70 -12.16 -14.07
CA THR A 429 -5.45 -11.61 -13.54
C THR A 429 -4.43 -11.41 -14.66
N GLY A 430 -4.28 -12.39 -15.56
CA GLY A 430 -3.35 -12.35 -16.69
C GLY A 430 -3.65 -11.19 -17.62
N ARG A 431 -4.91 -11.03 -18.03
CA ARG A 431 -5.34 -9.88 -18.85
C ARG A 431 -5.05 -8.54 -18.18
N TYR A 432 -5.27 -8.44 -16.88
CA TYR A 432 -4.96 -7.22 -16.13
C TYR A 432 -3.44 -6.95 -16.11
N THR A 433 -2.62 -7.92 -15.71
CA THR A 433 -1.16 -7.75 -15.58
C THR A 433 -0.49 -7.48 -16.92
N SER A 434 -0.84 -8.24 -17.96
CA SER A 434 -0.26 -8.06 -19.31
C SER A 434 -0.57 -6.68 -19.88
N ARG A 435 -1.75 -6.12 -19.57
CA ARG A 435 -2.10 -4.76 -19.99
C ARG A 435 -1.42 -3.71 -19.14
N ARG A 436 -1.41 -3.88 -17.81
CA ARG A 436 -0.93 -2.85 -16.88
C ARG A 436 0.59 -2.73 -16.86
N PHE A 437 1.31 -3.82 -17.07
CA PHE A 437 2.76 -3.91 -16.95
C PHE A 437 3.42 -4.28 -18.28
N SER A 438 2.80 -3.94 -19.41
CA SER A 438 3.29 -4.27 -20.76
C SER A 438 4.66 -3.71 -21.11
N LEU A 439 5.13 -2.71 -20.35
CA LEU A 439 6.45 -2.10 -20.53
C LEU A 439 7.57 -2.86 -19.82
N LEU A 440 7.24 -3.81 -18.94
CA LEU A 440 8.25 -4.64 -18.27
C LEU A 440 8.84 -5.68 -19.24
N PRO A 441 10.12 -6.06 -19.08
CA PRO A 441 10.66 -7.26 -19.70
C PRO A 441 9.79 -8.48 -19.42
N ASP A 442 9.74 -9.44 -20.35
CA ASP A 442 8.85 -10.61 -20.26
C ASP A 442 9.04 -11.42 -18.96
N GLU A 443 10.29 -11.58 -18.52
CA GLU A 443 10.63 -12.27 -17.27
C GLU A 443 10.02 -11.57 -16.05
N ASP A 444 10.25 -10.27 -15.91
CA ASP A 444 9.72 -9.43 -14.83
C ASP A 444 8.20 -9.37 -14.86
N LEU A 445 7.61 -9.28 -16.06
CA LEU A 445 6.17 -9.28 -16.27
C LEU A 445 5.55 -10.59 -15.80
N ARG A 446 6.13 -11.75 -16.16
CA ARG A 446 5.67 -13.07 -15.70
C ARG A 446 5.83 -13.23 -14.19
N ALA A 447 6.96 -12.78 -13.63
CA ALA A 447 7.18 -12.83 -12.19
C ALA A 447 6.17 -11.95 -11.44
N LEU A 448 5.98 -10.71 -11.88
CA LEU A 448 5.00 -9.80 -11.28
C LEU A 448 3.57 -10.31 -11.45
N HIS A 449 3.25 -10.96 -12.57
CA HIS A 449 1.98 -11.67 -12.74
C HIS A 449 1.78 -12.78 -11.71
N ALA A 450 2.77 -13.68 -11.56
CA ALA A 450 2.70 -14.77 -10.59
C ALA A 450 2.55 -14.25 -9.15
N TYR A 451 3.26 -13.17 -8.81
CA TYR A 451 3.10 -12.46 -7.55
C TYR A 451 1.68 -11.93 -7.37
N CYS A 452 1.17 -11.16 -8.34
CA CYS A 452 -0.18 -10.58 -8.33
C CYS A 452 -1.25 -11.67 -8.17
N HIS A 453 -1.14 -12.76 -8.93
CA HIS A 453 -2.09 -13.85 -8.89
C HIS A 453 -2.17 -14.49 -7.49
N GLY A 454 -1.03 -14.70 -6.83
CA GLY A 454 -1.01 -15.23 -5.47
C GLY A 454 -1.64 -14.31 -4.43
N ILE A 455 -1.39 -13.00 -4.52
CA ILE A 455 -1.96 -12.04 -3.55
C ILE A 455 -3.45 -11.73 -3.83
N PHE A 456 -3.90 -11.76 -5.10
CA PHE A 456 -5.30 -11.49 -5.46
C PHE A 456 -6.22 -12.67 -5.12
N THR A 457 -5.70 -13.89 -5.19
CA THR A 457 -6.48 -15.12 -4.89
C THR A 457 -6.52 -15.49 -3.41
N ALA A 458 -5.69 -14.87 -2.57
CA ALA A 458 -5.66 -15.16 -1.14
C ALA A 458 -6.93 -14.67 -0.38
N LYS A 459 -7.21 -15.26 0.80
CA LYS A 459 -8.38 -15.00 1.67
C LYS A 459 -8.71 -13.51 1.80
N GLY A 460 -9.98 -13.11 1.77
CA GLY A 460 -10.36 -11.71 2.00
C GLY A 460 -10.12 -11.27 3.45
N SER A 461 -9.76 -10.00 3.66
CA SER A 461 -9.48 -9.44 4.99
C SER A 461 -9.61 -7.91 4.96
N SER A 462 -8.49 -7.18 4.89
CA SER A 462 -8.47 -5.72 4.98
C SER A 462 -9.14 -4.99 3.82
N GLU A 463 -9.36 -5.68 2.69
CA GLU A 463 -10.17 -5.16 1.57
C GLU A 463 -11.59 -4.74 2.04
N TYR A 464 -12.09 -5.37 3.10
CA TYR A 464 -13.39 -5.05 3.70
C TYR A 464 -13.38 -3.75 4.52
N CYS A 465 -12.20 -3.18 4.80
CA CYS A 465 -12.05 -1.85 5.39
C CYS A 465 -12.32 -0.76 4.36
N LEU A 466 -12.09 -1.03 3.07
CA LEU A 466 -12.00 0.01 2.03
C LEU A 466 -13.34 0.69 1.78
N ALA A 467 -14.45 -0.04 1.78
CA ALA A 467 -15.76 0.55 1.62
C ALA A 467 -16.12 1.50 2.78
N HIS A 468 -15.48 1.35 3.95
CA HIS A 468 -15.65 2.26 5.08
C HIS A 468 -14.75 3.49 4.98
N ILE A 469 -13.56 3.37 4.40
CA ILE A 469 -12.58 4.46 4.27
C ILE A 469 -12.86 5.30 3.01
N LEU A 470 -13.15 4.64 1.91
CA LEU A 470 -13.29 5.21 0.57
C LEU A 470 -14.72 5.03 0.05
N ALA A 471 -15.29 6.12 -0.47
CA ALA A 471 -16.42 6.09 -1.37
C ALA A 471 -15.99 5.55 -2.76
N PRO A 472 -16.94 5.12 -3.61
CA PRO A 472 -16.63 4.69 -4.97
C PRO A 472 -15.78 5.73 -5.72
N GLY A 473 -14.77 5.24 -6.47
CA GLY A 473 -13.80 6.11 -7.16
C GLY A 473 -12.60 6.55 -6.32
N ALA A 474 -12.38 5.93 -5.16
CA ALA A 474 -11.25 6.20 -4.24
C ALA A 474 -11.23 7.62 -3.62
N PHE A 475 -12.39 8.29 -3.60
CA PHE A 475 -12.60 9.46 -2.74
C PHE A 475 -12.70 9.01 -1.29
N ALA A 476 -12.02 9.69 -0.37
CA ALA A 476 -12.17 9.37 1.05
C ALA A 476 -13.54 9.81 1.56
N ARG A 477 -14.15 8.98 2.44
CA ARG A 477 -15.35 9.37 3.17
C ARG A 477 -15.06 10.50 4.17
N LEU A 478 -13.82 10.61 4.62
CA LEU A 478 -13.26 11.77 5.33
C LEU A 478 -12.04 12.30 4.56
N PRO A 479 -12.22 13.29 3.67
CA PRO A 479 -11.14 13.82 2.84
C PRO A 479 -9.93 14.27 3.65
N MET A 480 -8.74 13.86 3.21
CA MET A 480 -7.49 14.18 3.92
C MET A 480 -7.15 15.66 3.86
N LEU A 481 -7.61 16.39 2.82
CA LEU A 481 -7.43 17.83 2.71
C LEU A 481 -7.88 18.59 3.97
N HIS A 482 -8.94 18.14 4.64
CA HIS A 482 -9.45 18.76 5.87
C HIS A 482 -8.74 18.31 7.14
N ARG A 483 -7.92 17.27 7.07
CA ARG A 483 -7.34 16.60 8.25
C ARG A 483 -5.83 16.82 8.37
N LEU A 484 -5.16 17.21 7.29
CA LEU A 484 -3.70 17.19 7.19
C LEU A 484 -2.99 18.43 7.76
N THR A 485 -3.69 19.52 8.05
CA THR A 485 -3.12 20.78 8.56
C THR A 485 -2.36 20.67 9.90
N PRO A 486 -2.63 19.69 10.80
CA PRO A 486 -1.82 19.48 11.99
C PRO A 486 -0.41 18.92 11.71
N LEU A 487 -0.13 18.41 10.51
CA LEU A 487 1.18 17.83 10.18
C LEU A 487 2.27 18.91 10.18
N ARG A 488 3.31 18.71 11.01
CA ARG A 488 4.47 19.61 11.13
C ARG A 488 5.74 19.09 10.45
N VAL A 489 5.75 17.81 10.08
CA VAL A 489 6.87 17.16 9.38
C VAL A 489 6.90 17.56 7.90
N PRO A 490 8.05 17.48 7.22
CA PRO A 490 8.12 17.65 5.78
C PRO A 490 7.22 16.66 5.03
N VAL A 491 6.51 17.15 4.01
CA VAL A 491 5.61 16.34 3.18
C VAL A 491 5.92 16.55 1.69
N SER A 492 6.09 15.48 0.93
CA SER A 492 6.18 15.55 -0.53
C SER A 492 5.04 14.79 -1.17
N PHE A 493 4.26 15.46 -2.02
CA PHE A 493 3.26 14.87 -2.88
C PHE A 493 3.87 14.63 -4.27
N ILE A 494 3.73 13.43 -4.81
CA ILE A 494 4.27 13.03 -6.10
C ILE A 494 3.15 12.42 -6.92
N TYR A 495 2.86 12.95 -8.10
CA TYR A 495 1.82 12.44 -9.01
C TYR A 495 2.42 12.07 -10.36
N GLY A 496 1.77 11.17 -11.10
CA GLY A 496 2.09 10.92 -12.50
C GLY A 496 1.48 11.98 -13.40
N GLN A 497 2.12 12.26 -14.54
CA GLN A 497 1.56 13.13 -15.59
C GLN A 497 0.18 12.66 -16.07
N TYR A 498 -0.04 11.35 -16.12
CA TYR A 498 -1.28 10.71 -16.55
C TYR A 498 -2.00 10.01 -15.39
N ASP A 499 -1.83 10.53 -14.18
CA ASP A 499 -2.47 9.97 -12.99
C ASP A 499 -3.98 10.27 -13.00
N TRP A 500 -4.77 9.29 -12.58
CA TRP A 500 -6.20 9.44 -12.40
C TRP A 500 -6.54 10.02 -11.01
N MET A 501 -5.54 10.13 -10.13
CA MET A 501 -5.63 10.92 -8.90
C MET A 501 -5.49 12.41 -9.20
N ASP A 502 -6.25 13.23 -8.48
CA ASP A 502 -6.28 14.67 -8.69
C ASP A 502 -5.03 15.37 -8.13
N VAL A 503 -4.12 15.75 -9.02
CA VAL A 503 -2.92 16.55 -8.68
C VAL A 503 -3.29 17.94 -8.14
N THR A 504 -4.42 18.51 -8.53
CA THR A 504 -4.85 19.83 -8.08
C THR A 504 -5.19 19.80 -6.58
N ALA A 505 -5.79 18.71 -6.11
CA ALA A 505 -6.00 18.47 -4.68
C ALA A 505 -4.68 18.34 -3.91
N GLY A 506 -3.65 17.72 -4.49
CA GLY A 506 -2.31 17.69 -3.91
C GLY A 506 -1.67 19.09 -3.80
N ARG A 507 -1.84 19.94 -4.81
CA ARG A 507 -1.40 21.35 -4.76
C ARG A 507 -2.18 22.15 -3.71
N ALA A 508 -3.48 21.92 -3.60
CA ALA A 508 -4.31 22.53 -2.56
C ALA A 508 -3.88 22.09 -1.16
N ALA A 509 -3.50 20.82 -0.97
CA ALA A 509 -2.97 20.31 0.30
C ALA A 509 -1.65 21.01 0.70
N VAL A 510 -0.73 21.22 -0.26
CA VAL A 510 0.50 22.00 -0.01
C VAL A 510 0.17 23.42 0.44
N LYS A 511 -0.78 24.09 -0.21
CA LYS A 511 -1.22 25.43 0.18
C LYS A 511 -1.81 25.44 1.60
N ALA A 512 -2.69 24.49 1.91
CA ALA A 512 -3.31 24.37 3.23
C ALA A 512 -2.27 24.10 4.34
N LEU A 513 -1.25 23.27 4.07
CA LEU A 513 -0.14 23.04 4.99
C LEU A 513 0.67 24.32 5.23
N ALA A 514 0.98 25.06 4.17
CA ALA A 514 1.72 26.32 4.26
C ALA A 514 0.95 27.37 5.07
N GLU A 515 -0.36 27.51 4.85
CA GLU A 515 -1.24 28.40 5.61
C GLU A 515 -1.34 28.00 7.09
N ALA A 516 -1.29 26.70 7.40
CA ALA A 516 -1.24 26.18 8.76
C ALA A 516 0.16 26.29 9.42
N GLY A 517 1.17 26.79 8.69
CA GLY A 517 2.53 27.03 9.17
C GLY A 517 3.56 25.95 8.80
N ASN A 518 3.18 24.88 8.09
CA ASN A 518 4.13 23.90 7.57
C ASN A 518 4.59 24.29 6.15
N LYS A 519 5.73 25.00 6.08
CA LYS A 519 6.32 25.45 4.81
C LYS A 519 7.14 24.38 4.09
N ASN A 520 7.28 23.19 4.66
CA ASN A 520 8.10 22.10 4.14
C ASN A 520 7.26 21.08 3.35
N ALA A 521 6.27 21.58 2.61
CA ALA A 521 5.40 20.79 1.75
C ALA A 521 5.73 21.05 0.27
N SER A 522 5.73 20.00 -0.56
CA SER A 522 6.00 20.09 -2.01
C SER A 522 5.03 19.22 -2.81
N CYS A 523 4.78 19.58 -4.07
CA CYS A 523 3.96 18.78 -4.99
C CYS A 523 4.63 18.72 -6.37
N THR A 524 5.01 17.52 -6.80
CA THR A 524 5.79 17.25 -8.01
C THR A 524 5.04 16.31 -8.94
N VAL A 525 5.19 16.51 -10.26
CA VAL A 525 4.62 15.65 -11.29
C VAL A 525 5.74 14.91 -12.02
N VAL A 526 5.67 13.59 -12.08
CA VAL A 526 6.61 12.71 -12.77
C VAL A 526 6.16 12.57 -14.23
N PRO A 527 7.03 12.87 -15.21
CA PRO A 527 6.69 12.76 -16.62
C PRO A 527 6.53 11.30 -17.06
N LEU A 528 5.71 11.08 -18.09
CA LEU A 528 5.50 9.76 -18.70
C LEU A 528 5.03 8.67 -17.72
N ALA A 529 4.38 9.07 -16.63
CA ALA A 529 3.99 8.18 -15.55
C ALA A 529 2.49 8.29 -15.25
N GLY A 530 1.86 7.16 -14.94
CA GLY A 530 0.47 7.10 -14.45
C GLY A 530 0.43 6.93 -12.93
N HIS A 531 -0.55 6.16 -12.45
CA HIS A 531 -0.79 5.99 -11.01
C HIS A 531 0.32 5.25 -10.24
N HIS A 532 1.03 4.32 -10.88
CA HIS A 532 2.17 3.65 -10.26
C HIS A 532 3.44 4.30 -10.80
N THR A 533 3.64 5.57 -10.46
CA THR A 533 4.76 6.37 -10.98
C THR A 533 6.11 5.68 -10.83
N TYR A 534 6.29 4.97 -9.72
CA TYR A 534 7.47 4.22 -9.35
C TYR A 534 7.71 2.96 -10.21
N LEU A 535 6.70 2.48 -10.95
CA LEU A 535 6.81 1.41 -11.96
C LEU A 535 6.79 1.95 -13.40
N ASP A 536 6.01 3.00 -13.65
CA ASP A 536 5.84 3.56 -14.99
C ASP A 536 7.08 4.36 -15.43
N ASN A 537 7.71 5.09 -14.49
CA ASN A 537 8.98 5.80 -14.69
C ASN A 537 9.82 5.76 -13.40
N PRO A 538 10.47 4.62 -13.10
CA PRO A 538 11.16 4.40 -11.84
C PRO A 538 12.28 5.41 -11.61
N ASP A 539 13.05 5.76 -12.63
CA ASP A 539 14.21 6.66 -12.51
C ASP A 539 13.79 8.07 -12.08
N ALA A 540 12.80 8.65 -12.77
CA ALA A 540 12.30 9.98 -12.43
C ALA A 540 11.60 9.99 -11.07
N CYS A 541 10.85 8.93 -10.73
CA CYS A 541 10.23 8.80 -9.42
C CYS A 541 11.30 8.72 -8.30
N ASN A 542 12.30 7.85 -8.46
CA ASN A 542 13.39 7.67 -7.51
C ASN A 542 14.16 8.96 -7.29
N ALA A 543 14.48 9.71 -8.36
CA ALA A 543 15.17 10.99 -8.26
C ALA A 543 14.43 11.98 -7.35
N VAL A 544 13.11 12.13 -7.53
CA VAL A 544 12.28 13.03 -6.71
C VAL A 544 12.26 12.57 -5.24
N VAL A 545 12.09 11.27 -5.00
CA VAL A 545 12.07 10.71 -3.65
C VAL A 545 13.43 10.92 -2.97
N GLU A 546 14.53 10.57 -3.63
CA GLU A 546 15.88 10.73 -3.10
C GLU A 546 16.24 12.18 -2.80
N GLU A 547 15.91 13.11 -3.69
CA GLU A 547 16.16 14.53 -3.48
C GLU A 547 15.47 15.00 -2.19
N PHE A 548 14.22 14.61 -1.99
CA PHE A 548 13.47 14.95 -0.79
C PHE A 548 14.02 14.29 0.49
N LEU A 549 14.44 13.02 0.39
CA LEU A 549 15.03 12.30 1.51
C LEU A 549 16.38 12.89 1.93
N LYS A 550 17.21 13.34 0.98
CA LYS A 550 18.54 13.94 1.23
C LYS A 550 18.49 15.36 1.83
N LYS A 551 17.39 16.11 1.65
CA LYS A 551 17.26 17.47 2.21
C LYS A 551 17.32 17.46 3.74
N PRO A 552 18.27 18.16 4.38
CA PRO A 552 18.31 18.25 5.84
C PRO A 552 17.07 18.99 6.35
N PHE A 553 16.40 18.42 7.37
CA PHE A 553 15.30 19.09 8.03
C PHE A 553 15.84 19.84 9.25
N LEU A 554 15.83 21.16 9.19
CA LEU A 554 15.97 21.99 10.39
C LEU A 554 14.61 21.97 11.09
N ALA A 555 14.51 21.20 12.17
CA ALA A 555 13.33 21.24 13.02
C ALA A 555 13.11 22.69 13.46
N GLN A 556 11.97 23.27 13.10
CA GLN A 556 11.52 24.51 13.72
C GLN A 556 11.13 24.15 15.15
N LEU A 557 11.97 24.54 16.10
CA LEU A 557 11.79 24.40 17.54
C LEU A 557 10.50 25.10 18.01
#